data_AF-A0A519Y8J9-F1
#
_entry.id   AF-A0A519Y8J9-F1
#
_cell.length_a   1.000
_cell.length_b   1.000
_cell.length_c   1.000
_cell.angle_alpha   90.00
_cell.angle_beta   90.00
_cell.angle_gamma   90.00
#
_symmetry.space_group_name_H-M   'P 1'
#
loop_
_entity.id
_entity.type
_entity.pdbx_description
1 polymer ?
#
loop_
_entity_poly.entity_id
_entity_poly.type
_entity_poly.pdbx_seq_one_letter_code
_entity_poly.pdbx_strand_id
1 'polypeptide(L)'
;DSLPGDGAIEGPFIFRHGEFYYLFVSFDYCCRGPQSTYKMMVGRARAVTGPYLDQAGTPLEQGGGTLVLQGDANWYGVGHNAVATFDKVDYLIFHGYDAHDQGRPKLRIEPLTWSAAGWPQVVAH
;
A
#
# COMPACT_ATOMS: atom_id res chain seq x y z
N ASP A 1 -6.83 7.40 10.25
CA ASP A 1 -7.59 7.70 11.48
C ASP A 1 -6.74 8.36 12.58
N SER A 2 -7.29 9.24 13.43
CA SER A 2 -6.62 9.69 14.67
C SER A 2 -6.82 8.70 15.82
N LEU A 3 -7.80 7.78 15.72
CA LEU A 3 -8.14 6.77 16.72
C LEU A 3 -8.53 5.42 16.05
N PRO A 4 -7.59 4.67 15.45
CA PRO A 4 -7.90 3.48 14.63
C PRO A 4 -8.34 2.22 15.41
N GLY A 5 -8.43 2.27 16.75
CA GLY A 5 -8.72 1.07 17.56
C GLY A 5 -7.62 -0.01 17.49
N ASP A 6 -7.97 -1.26 17.79
CA ASP A 6 -7.02 -2.38 17.93
C ASP A 6 -6.50 -2.94 16.59
N GLY A 7 -7.04 -2.47 15.45
CA GLY A 7 -6.62 -2.87 14.12
C GLY A 7 -6.29 -1.64 13.28
N ALA A 8 -5.02 -1.22 13.28
CA ALA A 8 -4.57 -0.12 12.43
C ALA A 8 -4.45 -0.60 10.97
N ILE A 9 -5.61 -0.86 10.33
CA ILE A 9 -5.76 -1.25 8.93
C ILE A 9 -6.90 -0.44 8.30
N GLU A 10 -6.61 0.29 7.23
CA GLU A 10 -7.60 1.12 6.52
C GLU A 10 -7.23 1.27 5.03
N GLY A 11 -8.02 2.06 4.29
CA GLY A 11 -7.75 2.42 2.89
C GLY A 11 -7.66 1.23 1.92
N PRO A 12 -8.65 0.33 1.86
CA PRO A 12 -8.61 -0.82 0.96
C PRO A 12 -8.75 -0.39 -0.50
N PHE A 13 -7.94 -0.99 -1.38
CA PHE A 13 -8.07 -0.83 -2.82
C PHE A 13 -7.84 -2.17 -3.53
N ILE A 14 -8.80 -2.61 -4.35
CA ILE A 14 -8.68 -3.84 -5.13
C ILE A 14 -8.30 -3.50 -6.57
N PHE A 15 -7.24 -4.14 -7.07
CA PHE A 15 -6.81 -4.03 -8.46
C PHE A 15 -6.65 -5.43 -9.08
N ARG A 16 -7.07 -5.61 -10.33
CA ARG A 16 -6.91 -6.87 -11.05
C ARG A 16 -5.67 -6.79 -11.95
N HIS A 17 -4.75 -7.74 -11.78
CA HIS A 17 -3.57 -7.88 -12.65
C HIS A 17 -3.35 -9.36 -12.98
N GLY A 18 -3.40 -9.70 -14.28
CA GLY A 18 -3.39 -11.08 -14.75
C GLY A 18 -4.53 -11.90 -14.15
N GLU A 19 -4.17 -13.04 -13.55
CA GLU A 19 -5.09 -14.02 -12.97
C GLU A 19 -5.49 -13.74 -11.51
N PHE A 20 -5.03 -12.62 -10.93
CA PHE A 20 -5.22 -12.32 -9.52
C PHE A 20 -5.89 -10.96 -9.30
N TYR A 21 -6.67 -10.89 -8.23
CA TYR A 21 -7.07 -9.67 -7.55
C TYR A 21 -6.05 -9.37 -6.45
N TYR A 22 -5.55 -8.15 -6.39
CA TYR A 22 -4.66 -7.66 -5.35
C TYR A 22 -5.43 -6.71 -4.45
N LEU A 23 -5.49 -7.02 -3.15
CA LEU A 23 -6.04 -6.13 -2.13
C LEU A 23 -4.89 -5.39 -1.48
N PHE A 24 -4.77 -4.10 -1.79
CA PHE A 24 -3.90 -3.17 -1.11
C PHE A 24 -4.61 -2.62 0.13
N VAL A 25 -3.88 -2.50 1.22
CA VAL A 25 -4.34 -1.92 2.48
C VAL A 25 -3.23 -1.09 3.09
N SER A 26 -3.60 -0.11 3.91
CA SER A 26 -2.63 0.68 4.67
C SER A 26 -2.64 0.25 6.11
N PHE A 27 -1.47 -0.11 6.63
CA PHE A 27 -1.27 -0.46 8.03
C PHE A 27 -0.73 0.73 8.82
N ASP A 28 -0.93 0.66 10.14
CA ASP A 28 -0.43 1.58 11.15
C ASP A 28 -1.05 3.00 11.02
N TYR A 29 -0.35 4.03 11.53
CA TYR A 29 -0.95 5.32 11.83
C TYR A 29 -0.70 6.37 10.75
N CYS A 30 -1.77 6.82 10.10
CA CYS A 30 -1.77 8.05 9.32
C CYS A 30 -1.91 9.29 10.22
N CYS A 31 -1.87 10.46 9.59
CA CYS A 31 -2.49 11.68 10.10
C CYS A 31 -1.84 12.25 11.36
N ARG A 32 -0.57 11.89 11.58
CA ARG A 32 0.26 12.33 12.71
C ARG A 32 1.50 13.11 12.25
N GLY A 33 1.49 13.60 11.01
CA GLY A 33 2.60 14.37 10.42
C GLY A 33 3.92 13.61 10.59
N PRO A 34 4.92 14.20 11.26
CA PRO A 34 6.22 13.55 11.54
C PRO A 34 6.18 12.23 12.30
N GLN A 35 5.09 11.94 13.01
CA GLN A 35 4.92 10.71 13.79
C GLN A 35 4.08 9.65 13.06
N SER A 36 3.78 9.86 11.78
CA SER A 36 3.04 8.88 10.99
C SER A 36 3.94 7.67 10.71
N THR A 37 3.42 6.46 10.89
CA THR A 37 4.14 5.19 10.61
C THR A 37 3.46 4.39 9.50
N TYR A 38 2.59 5.06 8.75
CA TYR A 38 1.75 4.50 7.72
C TYR A 38 2.55 3.76 6.65
N LYS A 39 2.12 2.54 6.30
CA LYS A 39 2.75 1.70 5.28
C LYS A 39 1.72 0.93 4.47
N MET A 40 2.05 0.62 3.23
CA MET A 40 1.17 -0.09 2.30
C MET A 40 1.54 -1.57 2.25
N MET A 41 0.54 -2.42 2.45
CA MET A 41 0.63 -3.87 2.40
C MET A 41 -0.28 -4.40 1.29
N VAL A 42 0.02 -5.59 0.78
CA VAL A 42 -0.79 -6.26 -0.25
C VAL A 42 -0.91 -7.75 -0.02
N GLY A 43 -2.07 -8.31 -0.38
CA GLY A 43 -2.26 -9.74 -0.61
C GLY A 43 -3.00 -9.96 -1.93
N ARG A 44 -3.04 -11.20 -2.41
CA ARG A 44 -3.72 -11.55 -3.66
C ARG A 44 -4.62 -12.77 -3.54
N ALA A 45 -5.67 -12.81 -4.37
CA ALA A 45 -6.64 -13.89 -4.46
C ALA A 45 -7.01 -14.15 -5.92
N ARG A 46 -7.47 -15.38 -6.24
CA ARG A 46 -8.01 -15.69 -7.58
C ARG A 46 -9.47 -15.29 -7.74
N ALA A 47 -10.22 -15.27 -6.64
CA ALA A 47 -11.58 -14.76 -6.59
C ALA A 47 -11.58 -13.41 -5.86
N VAL A 48 -12.44 -12.47 -6.31
CA VAL A 48 -12.56 -11.16 -5.66
C VAL A 48 -12.99 -11.26 -4.19
N THR A 49 -13.68 -12.34 -3.84
CA THR A 49 -14.13 -12.66 -2.48
C THR A 49 -13.05 -13.27 -1.58
N GLY A 50 -11.82 -13.47 -2.09
CA GLY A 50 -10.73 -14.07 -1.33
C GLY A 50 -10.69 -15.61 -1.40
N PRO A 51 -9.90 -16.25 -0.52
CA PRO A 51 -9.06 -15.63 0.50
C PRO A 51 -7.88 -14.87 -0.10
N TYR A 52 -7.53 -13.71 0.47
CA TYR A 52 -6.35 -12.95 0.08
C TYR A 52 -5.17 -13.39 0.94
N LEU A 53 -4.11 -13.85 0.29
CA LEU A 53 -2.88 -14.32 0.94
C LEU A 53 -1.72 -13.39 0.55
N ASP A 54 -0.78 -13.22 1.46
CA ASP A 54 0.49 -12.55 1.16
C ASP A 54 1.48 -13.50 0.44
N GLN A 55 2.68 -13.00 0.13
CA GLN A 55 3.73 -13.75 -0.55
C GLN A 55 4.24 -14.95 0.25
N ALA A 56 4.14 -14.93 1.57
CA ALA A 56 4.50 -16.05 2.44
C ALA A 56 3.35 -17.07 2.59
N GLY A 57 2.17 -16.76 2.07
CA GLY A 57 0.97 -17.59 2.17
C GLY A 57 0.12 -17.32 3.42
N THR A 58 0.43 -16.27 4.19
CA THR A 58 -0.36 -15.91 5.37
C THR A 58 -1.63 -15.15 4.94
N PRO A 59 -2.81 -15.52 5.47
CA PRO A 59 -4.05 -14.79 5.19
C PRO A 59 -4.02 -13.35 5.70
N LEU A 60 -4.50 -12.39 4.89
CA LEU A 60 -4.60 -10.98 5.31
C LEU A 60 -5.50 -10.81 6.55
N GLU A 61 -6.57 -11.59 6.66
CA GLU A 61 -7.48 -11.60 7.82
C GLU A 61 -6.81 -12.10 9.12
N GLN A 62 -5.61 -12.68 9.02
CA GLN A 62 -4.79 -13.16 10.15
C GLN A 62 -3.53 -12.29 10.34
N GLY A 63 -3.52 -11.07 9.79
CA GLY A 63 -2.39 -10.15 9.90
C GLY A 63 -1.28 -10.37 8.87
N GLY A 64 -1.54 -11.20 7.84
CA GLY A 64 -0.66 -11.29 6.68
C GLY A 64 -0.57 -9.97 5.91
N GLY A 65 0.43 -9.88 5.04
CA GLY A 65 0.60 -8.75 4.13
C GLY A 65 2.03 -8.68 3.61
N THR A 66 2.18 -8.54 2.29
CA THR A 66 3.48 -8.24 1.67
C THR A 66 3.67 -6.74 1.62
N LEU A 67 4.80 -6.24 2.14
CA LEU A 67 5.13 -4.82 2.10
C LEU A 67 5.28 -4.34 0.65
N VAL A 68 4.56 -3.27 0.29
CA VAL A 68 4.68 -2.60 -1.00
C VAL A 68 5.59 -1.39 -0.88
N LEU A 69 5.30 -0.52 0.09
CA LEU A 69 6.07 0.69 0.37
C LEU A 69 5.81 1.14 1.81
N GLN A 70 6.83 1.68 2.45
CA GLN A 70 6.75 2.31 3.76
C GLN A 70 7.48 3.64 3.73
N GLY A 71 7.33 4.41 4.80
CA GLY A 71 8.10 5.63 4.98
C GLY A 71 9.61 5.41 5.06
N ASP A 72 10.35 6.49 4.88
CA ASP A 72 11.80 6.60 4.91
C ASP A 72 12.23 7.98 5.48
N ALA A 73 13.49 8.37 5.26
CA ALA A 73 14.04 9.64 5.74
C ALA A 73 13.41 10.89 5.08
N ASN A 74 12.84 10.76 3.89
CA ASN A 74 12.20 11.84 3.15
C ASN A 74 10.68 11.85 3.33
N TRP A 75 10.09 10.70 3.69
CA TRP A 75 8.65 10.52 3.82
C TRP A 75 8.31 9.72 5.07
N TYR A 76 7.79 10.33 6.14
CA TYR A 76 7.58 9.62 7.41
C TYR A 76 6.63 8.42 7.33
N GLY A 77 5.55 8.54 6.55
CA GLY A 77 4.61 7.46 6.27
C GLY A 77 3.93 7.67 4.93
N VAL A 78 3.48 6.58 4.32
CA VAL A 78 2.85 6.55 2.99
C VAL A 78 1.67 5.59 2.98
N GLY A 79 0.58 5.95 2.31
CA GLY A 79 -0.57 5.06 2.23
C GLY A 79 -1.83 5.71 1.65
N HIS A 80 -2.96 5.06 1.93
CA HIS A 80 -4.26 5.32 1.31
C HIS A 80 -4.13 5.37 -0.21
N ASN A 81 -3.71 4.25 -0.79
CA ASN A 81 -3.39 4.19 -2.20
C ASN A 81 -4.58 3.86 -3.09
N ALA A 82 -4.40 4.22 -4.35
CA ALA A 82 -5.09 3.66 -5.49
C ALA A 82 -4.06 3.09 -6.47
N VAL A 83 -4.52 2.18 -7.34
CA VAL A 83 -3.73 1.69 -8.48
C VAL A 83 -4.55 1.92 -9.74
N ALA A 84 -3.91 2.47 -10.78
CA ALA A 84 -4.54 2.72 -12.06
C ALA A 84 -3.58 2.45 -13.21
N THR A 85 -4.13 1.99 -14.33
CA THR A 85 -3.38 1.78 -15.57
C THR A 85 -3.58 2.96 -16.50
N PHE A 86 -2.50 3.62 -16.91
CA PHE A 86 -2.49 4.64 -17.97
C PHE A 86 -1.44 4.24 -19.01
N ASP A 87 -1.83 4.26 -20.29
CA ASP A 87 -0.93 3.93 -21.41
C ASP A 87 -0.15 2.61 -21.23
N LYS A 88 -0.83 1.59 -20.68
CA LYS A 88 -0.30 0.25 -20.39
C LYS A 88 0.77 0.22 -19.28
N VAL A 89 0.92 1.30 -18.52
CA VAL A 89 1.75 1.38 -17.33
C VAL A 89 0.84 1.45 -16.11
N ASP A 90 1.11 0.60 -15.12
CA ASP A 90 0.42 0.65 -13.84
C ASP A 90 1.11 1.70 -12.95
N TYR A 91 0.31 2.49 -12.23
CA TYR A 91 0.78 3.51 -11.32
C TYR A 91 0.20 3.30 -9.92
N LEU A 92 1.05 3.45 -8.91
CA LEU A 92 0.64 3.56 -7.52
C LEU A 92 0.45 5.04 -7.18
N ILE A 93 -0.76 5.40 -6.78
CA ILE A 93 -1.18 6.77 -6.48
C ILE A 93 -1.50 6.84 -4.99
N PHE A 94 -0.82 7.70 -4.23
CA PHE A 94 -0.94 7.72 -2.77
C PHE A 94 -0.54 9.08 -2.20
N HIS A 95 -0.74 9.28 -0.89
CA HIS A 95 -0.15 10.42 -0.19
C HIS A 95 1.04 9.97 0.67
N GLY A 96 2.02 10.85 0.84
CA GLY A 96 3.11 10.71 1.79
C GLY A 96 3.22 11.93 2.69
N TYR A 97 3.71 11.75 3.92
CA TYR A 97 3.99 12.83 4.85
C TYR A 97 5.43 13.34 4.65
N ASP A 98 5.60 14.50 4.00
CA ASP A 98 6.90 15.02 3.55
C ASP A 98 7.78 15.49 4.72
N ALA A 99 8.94 14.87 4.92
CA ALA A 99 9.88 15.21 5.98
C ALA A 99 10.52 16.60 5.82
N HIS A 100 10.58 17.11 4.59
CA HIS A 100 11.11 18.44 4.28
C HIS A 100 10.05 19.55 4.43
N ASP A 101 8.78 19.19 4.67
CA ASP A 101 7.66 20.11 4.88
C ASP A 101 6.82 19.72 6.11
N GLN A 102 7.50 19.46 7.23
CA GLN A 102 6.89 19.21 8.55
C GLN A 102 5.83 18.08 8.56
N GLY A 103 6.00 17.08 7.70
CA GLY A 103 5.05 15.99 7.53
C GLY A 103 3.73 16.43 6.90
N ARG A 104 3.69 17.50 6.09
CA ARG A 104 2.48 17.85 5.33
C ARG A 104 2.19 16.75 4.31
N PRO A 105 0.93 16.26 4.19
CA PRO A 105 0.60 15.24 3.20
C PRO A 105 0.71 15.81 1.79
N LYS A 106 1.42 15.10 0.91
CA LYS A 106 1.57 15.44 -0.52
C LYS A 106 1.24 14.23 -1.39
N LEU A 107 0.70 14.51 -2.57
CA LEU A 107 0.46 13.50 -3.60
C LEU A 107 1.80 12.94 -4.10
N ARG A 108 1.86 11.62 -4.22
CA ARG A 108 2.91 10.88 -4.92
C ARG A 108 2.28 9.93 -5.92
N ILE A 109 2.95 9.79 -7.07
CA ILE A 109 2.58 8.87 -8.13
C ILE A 109 3.85 8.19 -8.57
N GLU A 110 3.93 6.89 -8.39
CA GLU A 110 5.11 6.09 -8.73
C GLU A 110 4.72 4.99 -9.73
N PRO A 111 5.57 4.67 -10.71
CA PRO A 111 5.35 3.48 -11.55
C PRO A 111 5.28 2.22 -10.69
N LEU A 112 4.27 1.39 -10.94
CA LEU A 112 4.10 0.10 -10.31
C LEU A 112 4.55 -0.99 -11.27
N THR A 113 5.56 -1.75 -10.87
CA THR A 113 6.08 -2.89 -11.64
C THR A 113 5.70 -4.20 -10.97
N TRP A 114 5.82 -5.30 -11.70
CA TRP A 114 5.43 -6.62 -11.23
C TRP A 114 6.61 -7.58 -11.35
N SER A 115 6.95 -8.25 -10.26
CA SER A 115 8.00 -9.28 -10.25
C SER A 115 7.60 -10.49 -11.10
N ALA A 116 8.56 -11.35 -11.41
CA ALA A 116 8.30 -12.62 -12.11
C ALA A 116 7.30 -13.53 -11.37
N ALA A 117 7.20 -13.41 -10.04
CA ALA A 117 6.23 -14.13 -9.21
C ALA A 117 4.84 -13.46 -9.16
N GLY A 118 4.68 -12.32 -9.84
CA GLY A 118 3.45 -11.52 -9.87
C GLY A 118 3.19 -10.77 -8.57
N TRP A 119 4.22 -10.13 -7.99
CA TRP A 119 4.05 -9.24 -6.83
C TRP A 119 4.41 -7.81 -7.21
N PRO A 120 3.65 -6.81 -6.73
CA PRO A 120 3.92 -5.41 -7.04
C PRO A 120 5.25 -4.96 -6.43
N GLN A 121 5.97 -4.12 -7.16
CA GLN A 121 7.25 -3.53 -6.78
C GLN A 121 7.26 -2.06 -7.16
N VAL A 122 7.69 -1.22 -6.21
CA VAL A 122 7.93 0.21 -6.41
C VAL A 122 9.43 0.45 -6.26
N VAL A 123 10.05 1.14 -7.21
CA VAL A 123 11.41 1.65 -7.02
C VAL A 123 11.26 3.02 -6.37
N ALA A 124 11.43 3.08 -5.05
CA ALA A 124 11.44 4.35 -4.35
C ALA A 124 12.72 5.12 -4.72
N HIS A 125 12.56 6.35 -5.21
CA HIS A 125 13.64 7.31 -5.45
C HIS A 125 13.82 8.26 -4.26
#